data_AF-A0A0Q8DUE2-F1
#
_entry.id   AF-A0A0Q8DUE2-F1
#
_cell.length_a   1.000
_cell.length_b   1.000
_cell.length_c   1.000
_cell.angle_alpha   90.00
_cell.angle_beta   90.00
_cell.angle_gamma   90.00
#
_symmetry.space_group_name_H-M   'P 1'
#
loop_
_entity.id
_entity.type
_entity.pdbx_description
1 polymer ?
#
loop_
_entity_poly.entity_id
_entity_poly.type
_entity_poly.pdbx_seq_one_letter_code
_entity_poly.pdbx_strand_id
1 'polypeptide(L)'
;MPEPLEKRLETAMAELQQAQEAIARTERELRQASFARVSSDRAVRCTVGPQGELTSLEFLEDKYRDMSPQALAASVMEAASEARVAMNRHVMKAMMPFTEPSSAIPELPGFEVDWERIFGPEVLREDDEERSRPDGDKPAWRDALDEDGED
;
A
#
# COMPACT_ATOMS: atom_id res chain seq x y z
N MET A 1 -27.57 -37.99 -19.40
CA MET A 1 -27.56 -37.04 -18.27
C MET A 1 -26.14 -36.47 -18.12
N PRO A 2 -25.81 -35.34 -18.79
CA PRO A 2 -24.52 -34.65 -18.68
C PRO A 2 -24.46 -33.57 -17.56
N GLU A 3 -25.46 -33.52 -16.68
CA GLU A 3 -25.62 -32.55 -15.57
C GLU A 3 -24.42 -32.31 -14.64
N PRO A 4 -23.47 -33.25 -14.42
CA PRO A 4 -22.31 -32.98 -13.57
C PRO A 4 -21.29 -32.02 -14.18
N LEU A 5 -21.17 -31.98 -15.51
CA LEU A 5 -20.16 -31.17 -16.20
C LEU A 5 -20.62 -29.72 -16.35
N GLU A 6 -21.88 -29.51 -16.72
CA GLU A 6 -22.49 -28.18 -16.87
C GLU A 6 -22.48 -27.42 -15.54
N LYS A 7 -22.91 -28.06 -14.43
CA LYS A 7 -22.88 -27.43 -13.10
C LYS A 7 -21.46 -27.08 -12.61
N ARG A 8 -20.48 -27.93 -12.92
CA ARG A 8 -19.06 -27.65 -12.60
C ARG A 8 -18.54 -26.46 -13.40
N LEU A 9 -18.90 -26.37 -14.68
CA LEU A 9 -18.52 -25.25 -15.54
C LEU A 9 -19.17 -23.95 -15.05
N GLU A 10 -20.45 -23.96 -14.71
CA GLU A 10 -21.16 -22.79 -14.15
C GLU A 10 -20.51 -22.30 -12.86
N THR A 11 -20.15 -23.23 -11.96
CA THR A 11 -19.48 -22.89 -10.69
C THR A 11 -18.09 -22.27 -10.96
N ALA A 12 -17.31 -22.86 -11.86
CA ALA A 12 -15.99 -22.35 -12.22
C ALA A 12 -16.04 -20.96 -12.87
N MET A 13 -17.03 -20.72 -13.75
CA MET A 13 -17.22 -19.41 -14.35
C MET A 13 -17.65 -18.36 -13.31
N ALA A 14 -18.51 -18.73 -12.37
CA ALA A 14 -18.94 -17.83 -11.29
C ALA A 14 -17.78 -17.46 -10.37
N GLU A 15 -16.94 -18.43 -9.99
CA GLU A 15 -15.73 -18.17 -9.18
C GLU A 15 -14.73 -17.28 -9.91
N LEU A 16 -14.48 -17.54 -11.20
CA LEU A 16 -13.60 -16.71 -12.01
C LEU A 16 -14.10 -15.26 -12.07
N GLN A 17 -15.40 -15.06 -12.29
CA GLN A 17 -16.01 -13.73 -12.32
C GLN A 17 -15.84 -13.00 -10.99
N GLN A 18 -16.07 -13.69 -9.86
CA GLN A 18 -15.87 -13.10 -8.53
C GLN A 18 -14.40 -12.73 -8.27
N ALA A 19 -13.47 -13.57 -8.68
CA ALA A 19 -12.04 -13.29 -8.57
C ALA A 19 -11.64 -12.07 -9.41
N GLN A 20 -12.13 -11.96 -10.65
CA GLN A 20 -11.89 -10.81 -11.52
C GLN A 20 -12.42 -9.51 -10.90
N GLU A 21 -13.62 -9.54 -10.33
CA GLU A 21 -14.21 -8.38 -9.66
C GLU A 21 -13.43 -7.99 -8.39
N ALA A 22 -12.95 -8.96 -7.63
CA ALA A 22 -12.12 -8.73 -6.45
C ALA A 22 -10.80 -8.07 -6.83
N ILE A 23 -10.10 -8.59 -7.85
CA ILE A 23 -8.87 -7.99 -8.37
C ILE A 23 -9.11 -6.56 -8.83
N ALA A 24 -10.19 -6.32 -9.59
CA ALA A 24 -10.51 -4.99 -10.09
C ALA A 24 -10.82 -4.00 -8.95
N ARG A 25 -11.41 -4.45 -7.83
CA ARG A 25 -11.59 -3.62 -6.63
C ARG A 25 -10.25 -3.31 -5.98
N THR A 26 -9.43 -4.33 -5.73
CA THR A 26 -8.10 -4.17 -5.13
C THR A 26 -7.22 -3.23 -5.96
N GLU A 27 -7.22 -3.35 -7.28
CA GLU A 27 -6.46 -2.46 -8.17
C GLU A 27 -6.90 -0.99 -8.02
N ARG A 28 -8.21 -0.73 -7.91
CA ARG A 28 -8.74 0.62 -7.68
C ARG A 28 -8.34 1.20 -6.33
N GLU A 29 -8.31 0.37 -5.29
CA GLU A 29 -7.86 0.76 -3.95
C GLU A 29 -6.37 1.08 -3.95
N LEU A 30 -5.56 0.21 -4.54
CA LEU A 30 -4.12 0.41 -4.65
C LEU A 30 -3.76 1.68 -5.42
N ARG A 31 -4.47 2.01 -6.49
CA ARG A 31 -4.26 3.26 -7.26
C ARG A 31 -4.50 4.54 -6.47
N GLN A 32 -5.24 4.47 -5.37
CA GLN A 32 -5.52 5.63 -4.50
C GLN A 32 -4.63 5.64 -3.26
N ALA A 33 -3.87 4.57 -3.02
CA ALA A 33 -2.98 4.48 -1.87
C ALA A 33 -1.81 5.47 -2.02
N SER A 34 -1.42 6.06 -0.90
CA SER A 34 -0.17 6.80 -0.77
C SER A 34 0.41 6.52 0.61
N PHE A 35 1.74 6.47 0.69
CA PHE A 35 2.44 6.24 1.96
C PHE A 35 3.43 7.36 2.20
N ALA A 36 3.38 7.94 3.40
CA ALA A 36 4.36 8.87 3.88
C ALA A 36 5.31 8.18 4.88
N ARG A 37 6.60 8.51 4.80
CA ARG A 37 7.60 8.18 5.82
C ARG A 37 8.43 9.41 6.15
N VAL A 38 8.86 9.47 7.41
CA VAL A 38 9.69 10.55 7.95
C VAL A 38 11.08 9.97 8.15
N SER A 39 12.12 10.72 7.78
CA SER A 39 13.50 10.32 7.99
C SER A 39 13.82 10.11 9.48
N SER A 40 14.87 9.34 9.78
CA SER A 40 15.27 9.03 11.16
C SER A 40 15.59 10.28 11.99
N ASP A 41 16.11 11.32 11.35
CA ASP A 41 16.43 12.61 11.97
C ASP A 41 15.23 13.57 12.09
N ARG A 42 14.06 13.16 11.56
CA ARG A 42 12.82 13.95 11.46
C ARG A 42 13.00 15.27 10.73
N ALA A 43 13.94 15.36 9.79
CA ALA A 43 14.17 16.55 8.99
C ALA A 43 13.29 16.60 7.73
N VAL A 44 12.88 15.44 7.20
CA VAL A 44 12.10 15.36 5.97
C VAL A 44 11.01 14.30 6.05
N ARG A 45 9.91 14.55 5.32
CA ARG A 45 8.86 13.58 5.04
C ARG A 45 8.73 13.39 3.54
N CYS A 46 8.82 12.15 3.11
CA CYS A 46 8.60 11.75 1.71
C CYS A 46 7.28 11.01 1.61
N THR A 47 6.46 11.37 0.62
CA THR A 47 5.23 10.66 0.28
C THR A 47 5.39 10.03 -1.09
N VAL A 48 5.06 8.74 -1.19
CA VAL A 48 5.03 8.02 -2.46
C VAL A 48 3.60 7.69 -2.88
N GLY A 49 3.40 7.68 -4.19
CA GLY A 49 2.17 7.28 -4.84
C GLY A 49 2.11 5.77 -5.12
N PRO A 50 1.04 5.31 -5.80
CA PRO A 50 0.71 3.90 -6.00
C PRO A 50 1.74 3.10 -6.81
N GLN A 51 2.62 3.76 -7.56
CA GLN A 51 3.67 3.11 -8.36
C GLN A 51 5.04 3.20 -7.67
N GLY A 52 5.09 3.71 -6.43
CA GLY A 52 6.33 3.98 -5.71
C GLY A 52 7.05 5.24 -6.19
N GLU A 53 6.39 6.08 -6.99
CA GLU A 53 6.85 7.40 -7.39
C GLU A 53 6.76 8.39 -6.24
N LEU A 54 7.73 9.29 -6.12
CA LEU A 54 7.69 10.35 -5.12
C LEU A 54 6.66 11.42 -5.53
N THR A 55 5.62 11.61 -4.74
CA THR A 55 4.52 12.56 -5.00
C THR A 55 4.61 13.82 -4.15
N SER A 56 5.21 13.75 -2.96
CA SER A 56 5.44 14.91 -2.09
C SER A 56 6.76 14.78 -1.32
N LEU A 57 7.38 15.92 -1.06
CA LEU A 57 8.54 16.07 -0.19
C LEU A 57 8.33 17.30 0.70
N GLU A 58 8.32 17.09 2.01
CA GLU A 58 8.16 18.13 3.02
C GLU A 58 9.42 18.21 3.89
N PHE A 59 9.96 19.41 4.08
CA PHE A 59 11.02 19.66 5.06
C PHE A 59 10.40 20.07 6.40
N LEU A 60 10.76 19.37 7.47
CA LEU A 60 10.15 19.50 8.80
C LEU A 60 11.02 20.37 9.73
N GLU A 61 10.34 21.18 10.54
CA GLU A 61 10.88 21.86 11.74
C GLU A 61 12.21 22.62 11.53
N ASP A 62 12.41 23.24 10.35
CA ASP A 62 13.60 24.01 9.94
C ASP A 62 14.98 23.32 10.10
N LYS A 63 15.01 22.07 10.59
CA LYS A 63 16.24 21.29 10.85
C LYS A 63 17.15 21.19 9.65
N TYR A 64 16.57 21.13 8.45
CA TYR A 64 17.30 21.08 7.19
C TYR A 64 18.26 22.26 7.00
N ARG A 65 18.04 23.40 7.68
CA ARG A 65 18.88 24.60 7.57
C ARG A 65 20.25 24.44 8.22
N ASP A 66 20.33 23.64 9.27
CA ASP A 66 21.56 23.40 10.02
C ASP A 66 22.31 22.16 9.51
N MET A 67 21.77 21.47 8.51
CA MET A 67 22.33 20.25 7.94
C MET A 67 23.32 20.55 6.81
N SER A 68 24.34 19.69 6.69
CA SER A 68 25.14 19.68 5.46
C SER A 68 24.29 19.20 4.28
N PRO A 69 24.59 19.64 3.04
CA PRO A 69 23.87 19.16 1.86
C PRO A 69 23.87 17.64 1.72
N GLN A 70 24.96 16.98 2.11
CA GLN A 70 25.09 15.52 2.06
C GLN A 70 24.21 14.84 3.11
N ALA A 71 24.12 15.39 4.32
CA ALA A 71 23.23 14.87 5.35
C ALA A 71 21.77 14.99 4.91
N LEU A 72 21.38 16.15 4.36
CA LEU A 72 20.02 16.35 3.88
C LEU A 72 19.65 15.39 2.75
N ALA A 73 20.57 15.18 1.79
CA ALA A 73 20.36 14.21 0.72
C ALA A 73 20.20 12.78 1.26
N ALA A 74 20.98 12.38 2.27
CA ALA A 74 20.85 11.08 2.91
C ALA A 74 19.46 10.91 3.55
N SER A 75 18.97 11.91 4.28
CA SER A 75 17.64 11.87 4.93
C SER A 75 16.50 11.78 3.92
N VAL A 76 16.59 12.49 2.79
CA VAL A 76 15.60 12.38 1.70
C VAL A 76 15.60 11.00 1.09
N MET A 77 16.79 10.45 0.79
CA MET A 77 16.93 9.12 0.21
C MET A 77 16.43 8.01 1.15
N GLU A 78 16.71 8.15 2.46
CA GLU A 78 16.20 7.27 3.52
C GLU A 78 14.66 7.29 3.53
N ALA A 79 14.05 8.46 3.75
CA ALA A 79 12.60 8.58 3.84
C ALA A 79 11.89 8.14 2.55
N ALA A 80 12.46 8.44 1.38
CA ALA A 80 11.89 8.01 0.10
C ALA A 80 11.99 6.49 -0.10
N SER A 81 13.12 5.88 0.30
CA SER A 81 13.31 4.43 0.21
C SER A 81 12.33 3.70 1.13
N GLU A 82 12.18 4.15 2.37
CA GLU A 82 11.25 3.57 3.34
C GLU A 82 9.79 3.72 2.88
N ALA A 83 9.41 4.91 2.39
CA ALA A 83 8.07 5.13 1.85
C ALA A 83 7.77 4.17 0.69
N ARG A 84 8.73 3.96 -0.22
CA ARG A 84 8.59 3.02 -1.34
C ARG A 84 8.46 1.58 -0.87
N VAL A 85 9.25 1.15 0.11
CA VAL A 85 9.14 -0.21 0.69
C VAL A 85 7.77 -0.41 1.34
N ALA A 86 7.27 0.59 2.07
CA ALA A 86 5.94 0.55 2.67
C ALA A 86 4.83 0.42 1.60
N MET A 87 4.92 1.17 0.50
CA MET A 87 3.97 1.05 -0.61
C MET A 87 4.03 -0.33 -1.28
N ASN A 88 5.23 -0.82 -1.64
CA ASN A 88 5.41 -2.12 -2.28
C ASN A 88 4.83 -3.25 -1.41
N ARG A 89 5.00 -3.15 -0.10
CA ARG A 89 4.45 -4.11 0.85
C ARG A 89 2.93 -4.04 0.94
N HIS A 90 2.36 -2.86 0.85
CA HIS A 90 0.92 -2.70 0.77
C HIS A 90 0.34 -3.39 -0.48
N VAL A 91 0.99 -3.20 -1.64
CA VAL A 91 0.64 -3.90 -2.88
C VAL A 91 0.74 -5.41 -2.73
N MET A 92 1.85 -5.91 -2.18
CA MET A 92 2.04 -7.34 -1.90
C MET A 92 0.92 -7.88 -1.01
N LYS A 93 0.66 -7.24 0.14
CA LYS A 93 -0.38 -7.66 1.08
C LYS A 93 -1.78 -7.67 0.47
N ALA A 94 -2.09 -6.69 -0.37
CA ALA A 94 -3.36 -6.60 -1.06
C ALA A 94 -3.54 -7.70 -2.12
N MET A 95 -2.44 -8.18 -2.71
CA MET A 95 -2.45 -9.19 -3.77
C MET A 95 -2.25 -10.63 -3.27
N MET A 96 -1.71 -10.83 -2.06
CA MET A 96 -1.50 -12.16 -1.45
C MET A 96 -2.72 -13.10 -1.55
N PRO A 97 -3.97 -12.66 -1.29
CA PRO A 97 -5.14 -13.55 -1.38
C PRO A 97 -5.36 -14.16 -2.78
N PHE A 98 -4.83 -13.55 -3.84
CA PHE A 98 -4.95 -14.06 -5.21
C PHE A 98 -3.78 -14.98 -5.62
N THR A 99 -2.72 -15.05 -4.80
CA THR A 99 -1.58 -15.95 -5.04
C THR A 99 -1.80 -17.34 -4.48
N GLU A 100 -2.79 -17.51 -3.59
CA GLU A 100 -3.16 -18.80 -3.03
C GLU A 100 -4.11 -19.57 -3.97
N PRO A 101 -4.06 -20.91 -3.98
CA PRO A 101 -5.02 -21.73 -4.72
C PRO A 101 -6.47 -21.46 -4.30
N SER A 102 -7.41 -21.58 -5.25
CA SER A 102 -8.84 -21.41 -4.92
C SER A 102 -9.26 -22.45 -3.87
N SER A 103 -9.92 -21.97 -2.82
CA SER A 103 -10.50 -22.82 -1.77
C SER A 103 -11.68 -23.65 -2.28
N ALA A 104 -12.33 -23.19 -3.35
CA ALA A 104 -13.56 -23.76 -3.87
C ALA A 104 -13.32 -24.67 -5.10
N ILE A 105 -12.26 -24.39 -5.88
CA ILE A 105 -11.79 -25.24 -6.98
C ILE A 105 -10.30 -25.54 -6.80
N PRO A 106 -9.96 -26.71 -6.23
CA PRO A 106 -8.56 -27.11 -5.99
C PRO A 106 -7.69 -27.15 -7.25
N GLU A 107 -8.30 -27.34 -8.43
CA GLU A 107 -7.61 -27.37 -9.73
C GLU A 107 -7.29 -25.98 -10.30
N LEU A 108 -7.76 -24.90 -9.66
CA LEU A 108 -7.49 -23.52 -10.09
C LEU A 108 -6.28 -22.99 -9.30
N PRO A 109 -5.06 -23.02 -9.89
CA PRO A 109 -3.87 -22.54 -9.20
C PRO A 109 -3.97 -21.02 -8.98
N GLY A 110 -3.46 -20.55 -7.84
CA GLY A 110 -3.23 -19.12 -7.62
C GLY A 110 -2.18 -18.59 -8.59
N PHE A 111 -2.05 -17.26 -8.67
CA PHE A 111 -0.99 -16.65 -9.46
C PHE A 111 0.37 -16.83 -8.76
N GLU A 112 1.34 -17.43 -9.45
CA GLU A 112 2.72 -17.45 -8.97
C GLU A 112 3.33 -16.04 -9.13
N VAL A 113 3.58 -15.39 -8.00
CA VAL A 113 4.20 -14.06 -7.96
C VAL A 113 5.47 -14.10 -7.13
N ASP A 114 6.60 -13.83 -7.80
CA ASP A 114 7.90 -13.69 -7.17
C ASP A 114 8.08 -12.26 -6.63
N TRP A 115 7.63 -12.04 -5.39
CA TRP A 115 7.66 -10.73 -4.73
C TRP A 115 9.08 -10.21 -4.51
N GLU A 116 10.02 -11.10 -4.22
CA GLU A 116 11.43 -10.74 -4.04
C GLU A 116 12.02 -10.22 -5.35
N ARG A 117 11.73 -10.87 -6.48
CA ARG A 117 12.17 -10.41 -7.80
C ARG A 117 11.50 -9.10 -8.23
N ILE A 118 10.25 -8.87 -7.86
CA ILE A 118 9.49 -7.67 -8.28
C ILE A 118 9.86 -6.45 -7.44
N PHE A 119 9.92 -6.58 -6.12
CA PHE A 119 10.08 -5.46 -5.19
C PHE A 119 11.38 -5.45 -4.39
N GLY A 120 12.18 -6.52 -4.47
CA GLY A 120 13.34 -6.73 -3.62
C GLY A 120 12.99 -7.46 -2.31
N PRO A 121 13.98 -8.03 -1.62
CA PRO A 121 13.77 -8.79 -0.38
C PRO A 121 13.27 -7.94 0.80
N GLU A 122 13.42 -6.62 0.73
CA GLU A 122 12.95 -5.67 1.76
C GLU A 122 11.43 -5.71 1.95
N VAL A 123 10.67 -6.11 0.94
CA VAL A 123 9.20 -6.22 1.03
C VAL A 123 8.75 -7.35 1.95
N LEU A 124 9.58 -8.40 2.10
CA LEU A 124 9.28 -9.62 2.84
C LEU A 124 9.70 -9.57 4.31
N ARG A 125 10.58 -8.63 4.70
CA ARG A 125 11.02 -8.48 6.09
C ARG A 125 9.87 -8.00 6.95
N GLU A 126 9.51 -8.64 8.05
CA GLU A 126 8.48 -8.10 8.96
C GLU A 126 8.86 -6.69 9.46
N ASP A 127 7.87 -5.79 9.56
CA ASP A 127 8.14 -4.47 10.12
C ASP A 127 8.40 -4.61 11.63
N ASP A 128 9.54 -4.11 12.11
CA ASP A 128 9.72 -3.78 13.54
C ASP A 128 8.81 -2.59 13.97
N GLU A 129 8.03 -2.02 13.05
CA GLU A 129 7.18 -0.82 13.19
C GLU A 129 5.83 -1.06 13.91
N GLU A 130 5.60 -2.21 14.55
CA GLU A 130 4.58 -2.28 15.61
C GLU A 130 5.06 -1.57 16.90
N ARG A 131 6.27 -1.00 16.89
CA ARG A 131 6.69 0.01 17.87
C ARG A 131 6.03 1.36 17.57
N SER A 132 4.87 1.56 18.20
CA SER A 132 4.26 2.85 18.53
C SER A 132 3.64 3.63 17.36
N ARG A 133 2.40 3.27 17.00
CA ARG A 133 1.40 4.29 16.69
C ARG A 133 0.93 4.87 18.03
N PRO A 134 1.22 6.15 18.38
CA PRO A 134 0.34 6.83 19.30
C PRO A 134 -1.00 6.98 18.57
N ASP A 135 -2.02 6.32 19.10
CA ASP A 135 -3.40 6.67 18.85
C ASP A 135 -3.57 8.16 19.23
N GLY A 136 -3.91 9.01 18.24
CA GLY A 136 -4.07 10.44 18.46
C GLY A 136 -3.59 11.28 17.28
N ASP A 137 -4.45 11.53 16.30
CA ASP A 137 -5.31 12.71 16.31
C ASP A 137 -6.04 12.80 14.96
N LYS A 138 -7.34 13.05 15.01
CA LYS A 138 -8.12 13.35 13.80
C LYS A 138 -7.62 14.68 13.25
N PRO A 139 -7.45 14.85 11.92
CA PRO A 139 -7.01 16.12 11.38
C PRO A 139 -8.02 17.24 11.70
N ALA A 140 -7.58 18.22 12.48
CA ALA A 140 -8.35 19.38 12.96
C ALA A 140 -8.82 20.36 11.86
N TRP A 141 -8.77 19.98 10.58
CA TRP A 141 -9.24 20.81 9.47
C TRP A 141 -10.71 20.54 9.10
N ARG A 142 -11.38 19.61 9.79
CA ARG A 142 -12.81 19.31 9.57
C ARG A 142 -13.79 20.14 10.39
N ASP A 143 -13.33 20.87 11.42
CA ASP A 143 -14.19 21.69 12.28
C ASP A 143 -14.36 23.15 11.82
N ALA A 144 -13.76 23.53 10.68
CA ALA A 144 -13.82 24.92 10.19
C ALA A 144 -14.83 25.16 9.05
N LEU A 145 -15.70 24.19 8.74
CA LEU A 145 -16.61 24.26 7.58
C LEU A 145 -18.10 24.02 7.88
N ASP A 146 -18.51 23.89 9.15
CA ASP A 146 -19.91 23.62 9.52
C ASP A 146 -20.58 24.70 10.42
N GLU A 147 -19.93 25.83 10.69
CA GLU A 147 -20.58 26.98 11.33
C GLU A 147 -20.60 28.18 10.38
N ASP A 148 -21.67 28.27 9.57
CA ASP A 148 -22.35 29.53 9.24
C ASP A 148 -23.55 29.22 8.35
N GLY A 149 -24.70 29.05 8.99
CA GLY A 149 -25.96 28.75 8.31
C GLY A 149 -27.18 28.81 9.21
N GLU A 150 -27.34 29.87 10.01
CA GLU A 150 -28.66 30.22 10.56
C GLU A 150 -28.73 31.72 10.88
N ASP A 151 -29.46 32.46 10.04
CA ASP A 151 -30.36 33.56 10.40
C ASP A 151 -31.38 33.77 9.26
#